data_AF-A0A945QXV1-F1
#
_entry.id   AF-A0A945QXV1-F1
#
_cell.length_a   1.000
_cell.length_b   1.000
_cell.length_c   1.000
_cell.angle_alpha   90.00
_cell.angle_beta   90.00
_cell.angle_gamma   90.00
#
_symmetry.space_group_name_H-M   'P 1'
#
loop_
_entity.id
_entity.type
_entity.pdbx_description
1 polymer ?
#
loop_
_entity_poly.entity_id
_entity_poly.type
_entity_poly.pdbx_seq_one_letter_code
_entity_poly.pdbx_strand_id
1 'polypeptide(L)'
;MNQDGATHENYRRTDPVKTSSNQSFGIVFTIVFSIIGCWPLLGGGTPHIWALVVAGLFLSPAIFRPSLLAPLNKLWARFGLLLHGVTNPVIMGLVFFLAVTPTALVLKVLGKDPLRRKIDAAADTYWIDREPPGPPPDTMKNQF
;
A
#
# COMPACT_ATOMS: atom_id res chain seq x y z
N MET A 1 -4.77 11.90 34.09
CA MET A 1 -3.29 12.03 34.08
C MET A 1 -2.89 12.44 32.68
N ASN A 2 -2.81 13.74 32.41
CA ASN A 2 -2.54 14.30 31.08
C ASN A 2 -1.03 14.54 30.94
N GLN A 3 -0.37 13.84 30.02
CA GLN A 3 1.01 14.13 29.62
C GLN A 3 0.97 14.58 28.15
N ASP A 4 0.53 15.80 27.93
CA ASP A 4 0.64 16.49 26.65
C ASP A 4 1.62 17.66 26.88
N GLY A 5 2.92 17.50 26.56
CA GLY A 5 3.80 18.67 26.64
C GLY A 5 5.33 18.52 26.73
N ALA A 6 5.97 17.42 26.29
CA ALA A 6 7.44 17.35 26.32
C ALA A 6 8.12 16.88 25.02
N THR A 7 7.38 16.41 24.02
CA THR A 7 7.95 15.95 22.74
C THR A 7 7.17 16.55 21.58
N HIS A 8 7.86 17.02 20.53
CA HIS A 8 7.23 17.52 19.29
C HIS A 8 6.49 16.42 18.50
N GLU A 9 6.68 15.16 18.87
CA GLU A 9 6.02 14.01 18.26
C GLU A 9 4.77 13.59 19.04
N ASN A 10 3.66 13.44 18.32
CA ASN A 10 2.37 13.05 18.86
C ASN A 10 2.09 11.59 18.50
N TYR A 11 2.49 10.66 19.37
CA TYR A 11 2.36 9.21 19.16
C TYR A 11 0.92 8.68 19.18
N ARG A 12 -0.08 9.54 19.43
CA ARG A 12 -1.51 9.18 19.43
C ARG A 12 -2.24 9.59 18.16
N ARG A 13 -1.52 9.92 17.08
CA ARG A 13 -2.16 10.30 15.82
C ARG A 13 -2.80 9.07 15.16
N THR A 14 -4.05 8.77 15.53
CA THR A 14 -4.90 7.85 14.78
C THR A 14 -5.51 8.63 13.61
N ASP A 15 -4.79 8.73 12.50
CA ASP A 15 -5.34 9.33 11.30
C ASP A 15 -6.56 8.49 10.86
N PRO A 16 -7.78 9.07 10.79
CA PRO A 16 -8.95 8.32 10.41
C PRO A 16 -8.76 7.83 8.97
N VAL A 17 -8.89 6.51 8.77
CA VAL A 17 -8.82 5.90 7.44
C VAL A 17 -9.93 6.52 6.57
N LYS A 18 -9.52 7.40 5.65
CA LYS A 18 -10.43 8.10 4.73
C LYS A 18 -11.06 7.08 3.79
N THR A 19 -12.25 6.59 4.14
CA THR A 19 -13.02 5.69 3.29
C THR A 19 -13.52 6.47 2.06
N SER A 20 -13.66 5.79 0.93
CA SER A 20 -14.19 6.39 -0.30
C SER A 20 -15.60 6.96 -0.06
N SER A 21 -15.90 8.10 -0.71
CA SER A 21 -17.25 8.67 -0.69
C SER A 21 -18.24 7.72 -1.36
N ASN A 22 -19.44 7.59 -0.80
CA ASN A 22 -20.51 6.75 -1.36
C ASN A 22 -20.88 7.14 -2.80
N GLN A 23 -20.75 8.43 -3.13
CA GLN A 23 -20.96 8.94 -4.48
C GLN A 23 -19.89 8.41 -5.45
N SER A 24 -18.62 8.47 -5.06
CA SER A 24 -17.49 7.96 -5.86
C SER A 24 -17.64 6.45 -6.10
N PHE A 25 -18.08 5.69 -5.09
CA PHE A 25 -18.40 4.27 -5.25
C PHE A 25 -19.46 4.04 -6.35
N GLY A 26 -20.60 4.74 -6.28
CA GLY A 26 -21.66 4.60 -7.29
C GLY A 26 -21.23 4.98 -8.71
N ILE A 27 -20.42 6.04 -8.85
CA ILE A 27 -19.89 6.48 -10.15
C ILE A 27 -18.96 5.43 -10.75
N VAL A 28 -18.04 4.88 -9.96
CA VAL A 28 -17.09 3.84 -10.43
C VAL A 28 -17.85 2.62 -10.97
N PHE A 29 -18.83 2.12 -10.22
CA PHE A 29 -19.63 0.97 -10.68
C PHE A 29 -20.46 1.31 -11.93
N THR A 30 -21.01 2.52 -12.03
CA THR A 30 -21.70 2.98 -13.23
C THR A 30 -20.79 2.96 -14.46
N ILE A 31 -19.55 3.44 -14.33
CA ILE A 31 -18.56 3.43 -15.42
C ILE A 31 -18.21 2.00 -15.82
N VAL A 32 -17.92 1.13 -14.84
CA VAL A 32 -17.59 -0.28 -15.09
C VAL A 32 -18.72 -1.00 -15.83
N PHE A 33 -19.96 -0.89 -15.35
CA PHE A 33 -21.10 -1.53 -16.01
C PHE A 33 -21.46 -0.90 -17.36
N SER A 34 -21.23 0.39 -17.54
CA SER A 34 -21.37 1.05 -18.86
C SER A 34 -20.36 0.50 -19.86
N ILE A 35 -19.10 0.31 -19.47
CA ILE A 35 -18.06 -0.28 -20.33
C ILE A 35 -18.47 -1.72 -20.70
N ILE A 36 -18.89 -2.53 -19.73
CA ILE A 36 -19.33 -3.91 -19.99
C ILE A 36 -20.57 -3.94 -20.89
N GLY A 37 -21.52 -3.04 -20.67
CA GLY A 37 -22.74 -2.90 -21.46
C GLY A 37 -22.46 -2.55 -22.92
N CYS A 38 -21.50 -1.66 -23.14
CA CYS A 38 -21.11 -1.16 -24.46
C CYS A 38 -19.99 -1.98 -25.13
N TRP A 39 -19.31 -2.88 -24.42
CA TRP A 39 -18.22 -3.70 -24.96
C TRP A 39 -18.60 -4.45 -26.25
N PRO A 40 -19.79 -5.07 -26.36
CA PRO A 40 -20.20 -5.79 -27.57
C PRO A 40 -20.39 -4.88 -28.80
N LEU A 41 -20.60 -3.58 -28.61
CA LEU A 41 -20.81 -2.62 -29.70
C LEU A 41 -19.55 -2.45 -30.56
N LEU A 42 -18.36 -2.62 -29.98
CA LEU A 42 -17.08 -2.54 -30.70
C LEU A 42 -16.90 -3.71 -31.68
N GLY A 43 -17.60 -4.83 -31.47
CA GLY A 43 -17.59 -6.01 -32.34
C GLY A 43 -18.85 -6.19 -33.18
N GLY A 44 -19.76 -5.21 -33.23
CA GLY A 44 -21.03 -5.30 -33.95
C GLY A 44 -22.10 -6.18 -33.27
N GLY A 45 -21.90 -6.56 -32.00
CA GLY A 45 -22.85 -7.34 -31.22
C GLY A 45 -23.94 -6.49 -30.54
N THR A 46 -24.99 -7.13 -30.06
CA THR A 46 -26.04 -6.46 -29.26
C THR A 46 -25.49 -6.03 -27.90
N PRO A 47 -25.75 -4.78 -27.46
CA PRO A 47 -25.31 -4.33 -26.14
C PRO A 47 -25.95 -5.17 -25.05
N HIS A 48 -25.22 -5.35 -23.94
CA HIS A 48 -25.75 -6.06 -22.79
C HIS A 48 -26.71 -5.14 -22.02
N ILE A 49 -27.98 -5.14 -22.44
CA ILE A 49 -29.05 -4.30 -21.86
C ILE A 49 -29.12 -4.46 -20.33
N TRP A 50 -28.95 -5.68 -19.83
CA TRP A 50 -28.92 -5.94 -18.39
C TRP A 50 -27.82 -5.15 -17.66
N ALA A 51 -26.62 -5.06 -18.24
CA ALA A 51 -25.51 -4.29 -17.67
C ALA A 51 -25.79 -2.77 -17.71
N LEU A 52 -26.44 -2.28 -18.77
CA LEU A 52 -26.86 -0.87 -18.87
C LEU A 52 -27.96 -0.52 -17.85
N VAL A 53 -28.90 -1.44 -17.60
CA VAL A 53 -29.93 -1.28 -16.56
C VAL A 53 -29.27 -1.21 -15.18
N VAL A 54 -28.30 -2.08 -14.90
CA VAL A 54 -27.54 -2.04 -13.65
C VAL A 54 -26.74 -0.74 -13.53
N ALA A 55 -26.12 -0.25 -14.61
CA ALA A 55 -25.44 1.05 -14.61
C ALA A 55 -26.40 2.20 -14.23
N GLY A 56 -27.60 2.25 -14.80
CA GLY A 56 -28.63 3.22 -14.43
C GLY A 56 -29.09 3.10 -12.97
N LEU A 57 -29.17 1.87 -12.45
CA LEU A 57 -29.53 1.59 -11.06
C LEU A 57 -28.44 2.06 -10.07
N PHE A 58 -27.16 2.05 -10.46
CA PHE A 58 -26.08 2.62 -9.64
C PHE A 58 -25.98 4.13 -9.77
N LEU A 59 -26.25 4.69 -10.96
CA LEU A 59 -26.16 6.13 -11.22
C LEU A 59 -27.26 6.92 -10.50
N SER A 60 -28.49 6.41 -10.48
CA SER A 60 -29.63 7.09 -9.84
C SER A 60 -29.40 7.38 -8.34
N PRO A 61 -29.09 6.42 -7.46
CA PRO A 61 -28.79 6.71 -6.06
C PRO A 61 -27.47 7.47 -5.90
N ALA A 62 -26.50 7.33 -6.81
CA ALA A 62 -25.24 8.08 -6.71
C ALA A 62 -25.45 9.60 -6.77
N ILE A 63 -26.43 10.08 -7.55
CA ILE A 63 -26.74 11.51 -7.71
C ILE A 63 -27.78 11.98 -6.70
N PHE A 64 -28.89 11.25 -6.53
CA PHE A 64 -30.03 11.73 -5.75
C PHE A 64 -29.89 11.45 -4.24
N ARG A 65 -29.43 10.25 -3.86
CA ARG A 65 -29.36 9.78 -2.46
C ARG A 65 -28.20 8.79 -2.27
N PRO A 66 -26.94 9.27 -2.20
CA PRO A 66 -25.77 8.39 -2.06
C PRO A 66 -25.75 7.61 -0.74
N SER A 67 -26.58 7.99 0.24
CA SER A 67 -26.77 7.25 1.48
C SER A 67 -27.35 5.84 1.29
N LEU A 68 -28.11 5.58 0.21
CA LEU A 68 -28.59 4.22 -0.10
C LEU A 68 -27.44 3.26 -0.45
N LEU A 69 -26.36 3.79 -1.04
CA LEU A 69 -25.16 3.02 -1.38
C LEU A 69 -24.19 2.87 -0.20
N ALA A 70 -24.44 3.55 0.93
CA ALA A 70 -23.57 3.51 2.10
C ALA A 70 -23.33 2.10 2.70
N PRO A 71 -24.36 1.25 2.92
CA PRO A 71 -24.12 -0.10 3.45
C PRO A 71 -23.32 -0.96 2.47
N LEU A 72 -23.56 -0.81 1.17
CA LEU A 72 -22.86 -1.55 0.13
C LEU A 72 -21.39 -1.09 0.00
N ASN A 73 -21.14 0.22 0.01
CA ASN A 73 -19.79 0.78 0.00
C ASN A 73 -19.00 0.32 1.24
N LYS A 74 -19.62 0.31 2.42
CA LYS A 74 -18.97 -0.19 3.64
C LYS A 74 -18.63 -1.68 3.56
N LEU A 75 -19.52 -2.50 3.01
CA LEU A 75 -19.26 -3.92 2.80
C LEU A 75 -18.13 -4.14 1.79
N TRP A 76 -18.14 -3.40 0.68
CA TRP A 76 -17.08 -3.42 -0.32
C TRP A 76 -15.73 -2.98 0.24
N ALA A 77 -15.70 -1.93 1.05
CA ALA A 77 -14.49 -1.46 1.71
C ALA A 77 -13.93 -2.53 2.66
N ARG A 78 -14.78 -3.19 3.45
CA ARG A 78 -14.35 -4.31 4.31
C ARG A 78 -13.82 -5.49 3.51
N PHE A 79 -14.47 -5.83 2.40
CA PHE A 79 -13.98 -6.85 1.48
C PHE A 79 -12.60 -6.48 0.92
N GLY A 80 -12.42 -5.23 0.51
CA GLY A 80 -11.12 -4.70 0.07
C GLY A 80 -10.04 -4.80 1.15
N LEU A 81 -10.37 -4.52 2.41
CA LEU A 81 -9.44 -4.69 3.53
C LEU A 81 -9.06 -6.14 3.78
N LEU A 82 -10.02 -7.07 3.70
CA LEU A 82 -9.75 -8.51 3.82
C LEU A 82 -8.85 -8.99 2.68
N LEU A 83 -9.16 -8.58 1.45
CA LEU A 83 -8.35 -8.91 0.28
C LEU A 83 -6.94 -8.32 0.42
N HIS A 84 -6.82 -7.08 0.89
CA HIS A 84 -5.52 -6.46 1.17
C HIS A 84 -4.72 -7.26 2.21
N GLY A 85 -5.39 -7.79 3.25
CA GLY A 85 -4.76 -8.65 4.25
C GLY A 85 -4.12 -9.91 3.67
N VAL A 86 -4.62 -10.42 2.54
CA VAL A 86 -4.06 -11.58 1.83
C VAL A 86 -3.04 -11.14 0.78
N THR A 87 -3.39 -10.14 -0.03
CA THR A 87 -2.56 -9.66 -1.14
C THR A 87 -1.27 -9.04 -0.65
N ASN A 88 -1.27 -8.31 0.47
CA ASN A 88 -0.06 -7.67 0.99
C ASN A 88 1.03 -8.70 1.36
N PRO A 89 0.76 -9.74 2.17
CA PRO A 89 1.72 -10.82 2.40
C PRO A 89 2.15 -11.56 1.12
N VAL A 90 1.22 -11.80 0.18
CA VAL A 90 1.54 -12.49 -1.08
C VAL A 90 2.52 -11.67 -1.93
N ILE A 91 2.26 -10.37 -2.11
CA ILE A 91 3.16 -9.47 -2.84
C ILE A 91 4.51 -9.37 -2.11
N MET A 92 4.51 -9.20 -0.79
CA MET A 92 5.75 -9.14 -0.01
C MET A 92 6.56 -10.43 -0.12
N GLY A 93 5.90 -11.59 -0.09
CA GLY A 93 6.52 -12.89 -0.33
C GLY A 93 7.11 -12.99 -1.74
N LEU A 94 6.36 -12.55 -2.76
CA LEU A 94 6.84 -12.55 -4.14
C LEU A 94 8.08 -11.67 -4.30
N VAL A 95 8.07 -10.44 -3.76
CA VAL A 95 9.23 -9.54 -3.76
C VAL A 95 10.41 -10.19 -3.04
N PHE A 96 10.18 -10.84 -1.90
CA PHE A 96 11.23 -11.54 -1.18
C PHE A 96 11.87 -12.67 -1.99
N PHE A 97 11.07 -13.52 -2.64
CA PHE A 97 11.60 -14.66 -3.39
C PHE A 97 12.13 -14.30 -4.78
N LEU A 98 11.62 -13.26 -5.43
CA LEU A 98 12.03 -12.86 -6.79
C LEU A 98 13.08 -11.75 -6.83
N ALA A 99 13.17 -10.90 -5.80
CA ALA A 99 14.18 -9.85 -5.75
C ALA A 99 15.20 -10.15 -4.64
N VAL A 100 14.77 -10.22 -3.38
CA VAL A 100 15.70 -10.30 -2.23
C VAL A 100 16.51 -11.58 -2.24
N THR A 101 15.86 -12.73 -2.41
CA THR A 101 16.49 -14.05 -2.38
C THR A 101 17.51 -14.25 -3.50
N PRO A 102 17.21 -13.96 -4.79
CA PRO A 102 18.22 -14.09 -5.84
C PRO A 102 19.36 -13.08 -5.67
N THR A 103 19.09 -11.85 -5.22
CA THR A 103 20.18 -10.92 -4.88
C THR A 103 21.09 -11.49 -3.80
N ALA A 104 20.52 -12.07 -2.73
CA ALA A 104 21.30 -12.72 -1.68
C ALA A 104 22.09 -13.93 -2.20
N LEU A 105 21.52 -14.72 -3.11
CA LEU A 105 22.20 -15.86 -3.73
C LEU A 105 23.36 -15.40 -4.62
N VAL A 106 23.18 -14.35 -5.43
CA VAL A 106 24.24 -13.75 -6.24
C VAL A 106 25.38 -13.23 -5.37
N LEU A 107 25.06 -12.51 -4.29
CA LEU A 107 26.08 -12.02 -3.33
C LEU A 107 26.84 -13.18 -2.68
N LYS A 108 26.14 -14.27 -2.32
CA LYS A 108 26.75 -15.47 -1.75
C LYS A 108 27.70 -16.15 -2.74
N VAL A 109 27.31 -16.28 -4.01
CA VAL A 109 28.17 -16.84 -5.07
C VAL A 109 29.39 -15.95 -5.34
N LEU A 110 29.22 -14.63 -5.29
CA LEU A 110 30.33 -13.67 -5.40
C LEU A 110 31.20 -13.58 -4.13
N GLY A 111 30.88 -14.34 -3.08
CA GLY A 111 31.61 -14.32 -1.80
C GLY A 111 31.48 -13.01 -1.03
N LYS A 112 30.54 -12.14 -1.40
CA LYS A 112 30.32 -10.84 -0.76
C LYS A 112 29.39 -11.01 0.43
N ASP A 113 29.93 -10.76 1.62
CA ASP A 113 29.14 -10.66 2.86
C ASP A 113 29.16 -9.21 3.38
N PRO A 114 28.26 -8.33 2.88
CA PRO A 114 28.21 -6.93 3.30
C PRO A 114 27.87 -6.76 4.77
N LEU A 115 27.24 -7.77 5.38
CA LEU A 115 26.80 -7.74 6.78
C LEU A 115 27.80 -8.43 7.72
N ARG A 116 28.92 -8.97 7.21
CA ARG A 116 29.96 -9.69 7.98
C ARG A 116 29.36 -10.60 9.04
N ARG A 117 28.42 -11.47 8.63
CA ARG A 117 27.54 -12.21 9.55
C ARG A 117 28.24 -13.31 10.31
N LYS A 118 29.41 -13.74 9.84
CA LYS A 118 30.20 -14.78 10.51
C LYS A 118 30.89 -14.18 11.73
N ILE A 119 30.71 -14.83 12.88
CA ILE A 119 31.45 -14.51 14.10
C ILE A 119 32.90 -14.90 13.88
N ASP A 120 33.80 -13.96 14.06
CA ASP A 120 35.25 -14.17 14.09
C ASP A 120 35.71 -14.25 15.55
N ALA A 121 36.07 -15.44 16.00
CA ALA A 121 36.53 -15.67 17.37
C ALA A 121 37.96 -15.19 17.62
N ALA A 122 38.71 -14.88 16.56
CA ALA A 122 40.09 -14.38 16.64
C ALA A 122 40.17 -12.84 16.52
N ALA A 123 39.04 -12.16 16.30
CA ALA A 123 39.01 -10.72 16.19
C ALA A 123 39.08 -10.05 17.57
N ASP A 124 40.02 -9.13 17.76
CA ASP A 124 40.16 -8.33 18.98
C ASP A 124 38.98 -7.36 19.18
N THR A 125 38.41 -6.87 18.07
CA THR A 125 37.22 -6.00 18.07
C THR A 125 36.46 -6.11 16.74
N TYR A 126 35.13 -5.94 16.80
CA TYR A 126 34.26 -5.83 15.62
C TYR A 126 34.11 -4.38 15.13
N TRP A 127 34.73 -3.42 15.81
CA TRP A 127 34.67 -2.02 15.42
C TRP A 127 35.30 -1.82 14.05
N ILE A 128 34.60 -1.11 13.15
CA ILE A 128 35.11 -0.79 11.82
C ILE A 128 35.64 0.64 11.88
N ASP A 129 36.97 0.77 11.86
CA ASP A 129 37.61 2.06 11.74
C ASP A 129 37.28 2.69 10.37
N ARG A 130 36.88 3.95 10.41
CA ARG A 130 36.46 4.69 9.21
C ARG A 130 37.62 5.51 8.68
N GLU A 131 37.96 5.29 7.41
CA GLU A 131 38.92 6.11 6.68
C GLU A 131 38.21 6.78 5.49
N PRO A 132 38.12 8.12 5.44
CA PRO A 132 38.60 9.08 6.43
C PRO A 132 37.75 9.06 7.72
N PRO A 133 38.30 9.55 8.85
CA PRO A 133 37.53 9.73 10.08
C PRO A 133 36.28 10.58 9.80
N GLY A 134 35.19 10.25 10.51
CA GLY A 134 33.92 10.95 10.36
C GLY A 134 34.06 12.47 10.52
N PRO A 135 33.10 13.26 10.00
CA PRO A 135 33.19 14.71 10.04
C PRO A 135 33.38 15.20 11.48
N PRO A 136 34.18 16.26 11.71
CA PRO A 136 34.43 16.79 13.05
C PRO A 136 33.12 17.12 13.77
N PRO A 137 33.05 16.98 15.11
CA PRO A 137 31.85 17.28 15.90
C PRO A 137 31.26 18.68 15.61
N ASP A 138 32.12 19.64 15.27
CA ASP A 138 31.77 21.03 14.94
C ASP A 138 30.92 21.18 13.66
N THR A 139 30.78 20.12 12.86
CA THR A 139 29.93 20.11 11.66
C THR A 139 28.44 19.99 12.01
N MET A 140 28.08 19.49 13.20
CA MET A 140 26.69 19.32 13.64
C MET A 140 26.16 20.60 14.30
N LYS A 141 26.05 21.69 13.53
CA LYS A 141 25.67 23.02 14.03
C LYS A 141 24.25 23.12 14.62
N ASN A 142 23.32 22.27 14.17
CA ASN A 142 21.92 22.27 14.57
C ASN A 142 21.47 20.84 14.94
N GLN A 143 21.96 20.32 16.06
CA GLN A 143 21.62 18.95 16.52
C GLN A 143 20.33 18.87 17.35
N PHE A 144 19.68 20.02 17.62
CA PHE A 144 18.40 20.12 18.32
C PHE A 144 17.49 21.13 17.61
#